data_AF-A0A1I6D3L0-F1
#
_entry.id   AF-A0A1I6D3L0-F1
#
_cell.length_a   1.000
_cell.length_b   1.000
_cell.length_c   1.000
_cell.angle_alpha   90.00
_cell.angle_beta   90.00
_cell.angle_gamma   90.00
#
_symmetry.space_group_name_H-M   'P 1'
#
loop_
_entity.id
_entity.type
_entity.pdbx_description
1 polymer ?
#
loop_
_entity_poly.entity_id
_entity_poly.type
_entity_poly.pdbx_seq_one_letter_code
_entity_poly.pdbx_strand_id
1 'polypeptide(L)' 'MKAMLGAFVAIAVIGVIAGLGLHEIGFSSAEQGSSDAVRLGDEG' A
#
# COMPACT_ATOMS: atom_id res chain seq x y z
N MET A 1 -18.51 23.74 -2.15
CA MET A 1 -18.88 22.32 -2.32
C MET A 1 -18.18 21.66 -3.51
N LYS A 2 -18.22 22.21 -4.73
CA LYS A 2 -17.55 21.63 -5.93
C LYS A 2 -16.03 21.42 -5.74
N ALA A 3 -15.34 22.36 -5.10
CA ALA A 3 -13.91 22.25 -4.80
C ALA A 3 -13.59 21.10 -3.82
N MET A 4 -14.46 20.86 -2.83
CA MET A 4 -14.31 19.74 -1.89
C MET A 4 -14.47 18.40 -2.60
N LEU A 5 -15.47 18.30 -3.49
CA LEU A 5 -15.69 17.09 -4.29
C LEU A 5 -14.51 16.85 -5.25
N GLY A 6 -13.99 17.91 -5.87
CA GLY A 6 -12.82 17.83 -6.75
C GLY A 6 -11.56 17.36 -6.01
N ALA A 7 -11.30 17.90 -4.81
CA ALA A 7 -10.19 17.47 -3.97
C ALA A 7 -10.33 15.99 -3.54
N PHE A 8 -11.55 15.57 -3.18
CA PHE A 8 -11.83 14.17 -2.83
C PHE A 8 -11.54 13.21 -3.98
N VAL A 9 -12.01 13.54 -5.20
CA VAL A 9 -11.75 12.74 -6.40
C VAL A 9 -10.27 12.69 -6.72
N ALA A 10 -9.55 13.81 -6.61
CA ALA A 10 -8.11 13.85 -6.87
C ALA A 10 -7.33 12.93 -5.91
N ILE A 11 -7.64 12.97 -4.61
CA ILE A 11 -6.99 12.11 -3.61
C ILE A 11 -7.29 10.63 -3.87
N ALA A 12 -8.53 10.29 -4.20
CA ALA A 12 -8.92 8.92 -4.53
C ALA A 12 -8.15 8.37 -5.74
N VAL A 13 -8.02 9.17 -6.80
CA VAL A 13 -7.26 8.81 -8.01
C VAL A 13 -5.78 8.59 -7.68
N ILE A 14 -5.17 9.48 -6.89
CA ILE A 14 -3.77 9.34 -6.47
C ILE A 14 -3.57 8.05 -5.67
N GLY A 15 -4.49 7.72 -4.74
CA GLY A 15 -4.43 6.48 -3.96
C GLY A 15 -4.50 5.21 -4.81
N VAL A 16 -5.37 5.18 -5.82
CA VAL A 16 -5.48 4.05 -6.76
C VAL A 16 -4.22 3.90 -7.60
N ILE A 17 -3.72 5.01 -8.17
CA ILE A 17 -2.50 5.00 -8.98
C ILE A 17 -1.29 4.60 -8.13
N ALA A 18 -1.20 5.06 -6.89
CA ALA A 18 -0.16 4.65 -5.97
C ALA A 18 -0.23 3.15 -5.68
N GLY A 19 -1.42 2.58 -5.41
CA GLY A 19 -1.57 1.15 -5.16
C GLY A 19 -1.17 0.26 -6.35
N LEU A 20 -1.61 0.63 -7.55
CA LEU A 20 -1.29 -0.11 -8.78
C LEU A 20 0.18 0.10 -9.20
N GLY A 21 0.65 1.34 -9.17
CA GLY A 21 2.03 1.68 -9.51
C GLY A 21 3.02 1.01 -8.56
N LEU A 22 2.76 1.06 -7.25
CA LEU A 22 3.59 0.44 -6.21
C LEU A 22 3.62 -1.10 -6.34
N HIS A 23 2.50 -1.71 -6.73
CA HIS A 23 2.43 -3.14 -7.05
C HIS A 23 3.27 -3.51 -8.27
N GLU A 24 3.30 -2.66 -9.31
CA GLU A 24 4.04 -2.90 -10.55
C GLU A 24 5.55 -2.65 -10.40
N ILE A 25 5.97 -1.75 -9.50
CA ILE A 25 7.39 -1.54 -9.15
C ILE A 25 7.92 -2.51 -8.09
N GLY A 26 7.18 -3.57 -7.74
CA GLY A 26 7.62 -4.60 -6.79
C GLY A 26 7.63 -4.16 -5.33
N PHE A 27 7.02 -3.02 -5.00
CA PHE A 27 6.78 -2.59 -3.63
C PHE A 27 5.42 -3.10 -3.17
N SER A 28 5.16 -4.40 -3.33
CA SER A 28 3.97 -4.98 -2.73
C SER A 28 4.16 -5.00 -1.21
N SER A 29 3.21 -4.44 -0.44
CA SER A 29 3.23 -4.54 1.03
C SER A 29 3.24 -6.00 1.53
N ALA A 30 2.96 -6.97 0.66
CA ALA A 30 3.12 -8.39 0.92
C ALA A 30 4.60 -8.80 1.09
N GLU A 31 5.53 -8.15 0.38
CA GLU A 31 6.97 -8.43 0.46
C GLU A 31 7.62 -7.67 1.63
N GLN A 32 7.12 -6.47 1.97
CA GLN A 32 7.69 -5.67 3.07
C GLN A 32 7.25 -6.14 4.48
N GLY A 33 6.14 -6.87 4.58
CA GLY A 33 5.64 -7.47 5.83
C GLY A 33 6.09 -8.92 6.08
N SER A 34 6.61 -9.61 5.07
CA SER A 34 7.16 -10.96 5.19
C SER A 34 8.67 -10.90 5.41
N SER A 35 9.08 -10.28 6.51
CA SER A 35 10.44 -10.49 7.01
C SER A 35 10.45 -11.83 7.75
N ASP A 36 11.38 -12.72 7.41
CA ASP A 36 11.73 -13.93 8.19
C ASP A 36 12.08 -13.60 9.66
N ALA A 37 12.17 -12.32 10.04
CA ALA A 37 12.40 -11.83 11.39
C ALA A 37 11.24 -12.08 12.38
N VAL A 38 10.05 -12.50 11.93
CA VAL A 38 8.95 -12.94 12.82
C VAL A 38 8.65 -14.42 12.58
N ARG A 39 9.63 -15.29 12.81
CA ARG A 39 9.34 -16.62 13.34
C ARG A 39 9.44 -16.54 14.86
N LEU A 40 8.32 -16.25 15.51
CA LEU A 40 8.15 -16.44 16.95
C LEU A 40 7.92 -17.95 17.18
N GLY A 41 8.92 -18.62 17.74
CA GLY A 41 8.78 -19.97 18.30
C GLY A 41 9.12 -21.11 17.35
N ASP A 42 10.34 -21.63 17.48
CA ASP A 42 10.53 -23.07 17.60
C ASP A 42 11.46 -23.29 18.79
N GLU A 43 10.83 -23.60 19.91
CA GLU A 43 11.48 -24.08 21.12
C GLU A 43 11.95 -25.52 20.85
N GLY A 44 13.27 -25.72 20.74
CA GLY A 44 13.92 -27.02 20.65
C GLY A 44 15.13 -27.08 21.56
#